data_AF-F9RY28-F1
#
_entry.id   AF-F9RY28-F1
#
_cell.length_a   1.000
_cell.length_b   1.000
_cell.length_c   1.000
_cell.angle_alpha   90.00
_cell.angle_beta   90.00
_cell.angle_gamma   90.00
#
_symmetry.space_group_name_H-M   'P 1'
#
loop_
_entity.id
_entity.type
_entity.pdbx_description
1 polymer ?
#
loop_
_entity_poly.entity_id
_entity_poly.type
_entity_poly.pdbx_seq_one_letter_code
_entity_poly.pdbx_strand_id
1 'polypeptide(L)' 'MSLFSLKPNNKRPVYFERQSDGYWCVVDGMPEYFKTKHEMYLFACEDDRELIEITHENESQLRQSGVFTVNHDE' A
#
# COMPACT_ATOMS: atom_id res chain seq x y z
N MET A 1 -31.68 -9.43 15.06
CA MET A 1 -30.62 -8.39 15.14
C MET A 1 -29.59 -8.74 14.10
N SER A 2 -29.49 -7.93 13.05
CA SER A 2 -28.70 -8.26 11.85
C SER A 2 -27.21 -8.16 12.16
N LEU A 3 -26.47 -9.23 11.91
CA LEU A 3 -25.01 -9.24 11.89
C LEU A 3 -24.54 -8.31 10.76
N PHE A 4 -24.08 -7.11 11.11
CA PHE A 4 -23.18 -6.38 10.24
C PHE A 4 -21.87 -7.17 10.18
N SER A 5 -21.84 -8.16 9.27
CA SER A 5 -20.61 -8.71 8.76
C SER A 5 -19.95 -7.59 7.95
N LEU A 6 -19.31 -6.65 8.65
CA LEU A 6 -18.29 -5.79 8.09
C LEU A 6 -17.26 -6.76 7.54
N LYS A 7 -17.35 -7.07 6.24
CA LYS A 7 -16.21 -7.64 5.54
C LYS A 7 -15.07 -6.69 5.87
N PRO A 8 -13.93 -7.16 6.41
CA PRO A 8 -12.79 -6.28 6.52
C PRO A 8 -12.56 -5.79 5.10
N ASN A 9 -12.68 -4.47 4.91
CA ASN A 9 -12.24 -3.85 3.69
C ASN A 9 -10.73 -4.07 3.72
N ASN A 10 -10.27 -5.22 3.21
CA ASN A 10 -8.87 -5.66 3.23
C ASN A 10 -8.12 -4.78 2.22
N LYS A 11 -8.04 -3.49 2.56
CA LYS A 11 -7.21 -2.49 1.92
C LYS A 11 -5.81 -3.08 1.80
N ARG A 12 -5.23 -3.03 0.61
CA ARG A 12 -3.93 -3.64 0.37
C ARG A 12 -2.86 -2.92 1.21
N PRO A 13 -1.75 -3.60 1.53
CA PRO A 13 -0.59 -2.93 2.10
C PRO A 13 -0.14 -1.76 1.23
N VAL A 14 0.52 -0.80 1.87
CA VAL A 14 1.26 0.26 1.18
C VAL A 14 2.64 -0.28 0.88
N TYR A 15 2.96 -0.46 -0.39
CA TYR A 15 4.28 -0.89 -0.83
C TYR A 15 5.12 0.35 -1.11
N PHE A 16 6.32 0.47 -0.57
CA PHE A 16 7.09 1.70 -0.69
C PHE A 16 8.56 1.48 -1.03
N GLU A 17 9.15 2.44 -1.73
CA GLU A 17 10.58 2.55 -1.99
C GLU A 17 11.07 3.93 -1.56
N ARG A 18 12.23 3.98 -0.91
CA ARG A 18 12.88 5.25 -0.58
C ARG A 18 13.59 5.83 -1.80
N GLN A 19 13.25 7.06 -2.15
CA GLN A 19 13.91 7.84 -3.18
C GLN A 19 14.74 8.98 -2.55
N SER A 20 15.45 9.76 -3.37
CA SER A 20 16.36 10.81 -2.91
C SER A 20 15.66 11.96 -2.17
N ASP A 21 14.40 12.22 -2.50
CA ASP A 21 13.60 13.36 -2.03
C ASP A 21 12.35 12.95 -1.24
N GLY A 22 12.11 11.64 -1.07
CA GLY A 22 10.93 11.13 -0.36
C GLY A 22 10.70 9.64 -0.57
N TYR A 23 9.43 9.24 -0.60
CA TYR A 23 8.99 7.84 -0.65
C TYR A 23 7.98 7.67 -1.77
N TRP A 24 8.35 6.89 -2.78
CA TRP A 24 7.42 6.44 -3.80
C TRP A 24 6.67 5.23 -3.26
N CYS A 25 5.35 5.27 -3.35
CA CYS A 25 4.47 4.24 -2.79
C CYS A 25 3.49 3.73 -3.84
N VAL A 26 3.00 2.51 -3.61
CA VAL A 26 1.90 1.91 -4.35
C VAL A 26 0.81 1.60 -3.35
N VAL A 27 -0.33 2.25 -3.54
CA VAL A 27 -1.53 2.10 -2.71
C VAL A 27 -2.65 1.61 -3.60
N ASP A 28 -3.14 0.39 -3.34
CA ASP A 28 -4.20 -0.25 -4.14
C ASP A 28 -3.91 -0.27 -5.66
N GLY A 29 -2.62 -0.37 -6.02
CA GLY A 29 -2.14 -0.37 -7.40
C GLY A 29 -1.93 1.02 -8.02
N MET A 30 -2.19 2.09 -7.28
CA MET A 30 -1.97 3.47 -7.71
C MET A 30 -0.67 4.03 -7.14
N PRO A 31 0.13 4.77 -7.93
CA PRO A 31 1.33 5.42 -7.43
C PRO A 31 0.97 6.62 -6.55
N GLU A 32 1.61 6.69 -5.38
CA GLU A 32 1.50 7.78 -4.42
C GLU A 32 2.88 8.26 -3.99
N TYR A 33 2.97 9.48 -3.47
CA TYR A 33 4.24 10.04 -3.02
C TYR A 33 4.12 10.74 -1.67
N PHE A 34 5.01 10.37 -0.74
CA PHE A 34 5.13 11.02 0.56
C PHE A 34 6.50 11.66 0.71
N LYS A 35 6.54 12.90 1.20
CA LYS A 35 7.80 13.63 1.38
C LYS A 35 8.58 13.07 2.56
N THR A 36 7.87 12.65 3.61
CA THR A 36 8.50 12.10 4.81
C THR A 36 7.96 10.73 5.16
N LYS A 37 8.80 9.93 5.85
CA LYS A 37 8.40 8.63 6.37
C LYS A 37 7.21 8.73 7.34
N HIS A 38 7.12 9.86 8.06
CA HIS A 38 6.07 10.11 9.04
C HIS A 38 4.70 10.29 8.37
N GLU A 39 4.64 11.06 7.27
CA GLU A 39 3.41 11.22 6.48
C GLU A 39 2.89 9.87 5.96
N MET A 40 3.80 9.04 5.40
CA MET A 40 3.47 7.69 4.94
C MET A 40 2.97 6.79 6.08
N TYR A 41 3.59 6.85 7.27
CA TYR A 41 3.14 6.08 8.44
C TYR A 41 1.75 6.50 8.90
N LEU A 42 1.48 7.80 8.98
CA LEU A 42 0.15 8.31 9.36
C LEU A 42 -0.91 7.82 8.37
N PHE A 43 -0.65 7.93 7.07
CA PHE A 43 -1.54 7.43 6.02
C PHE A 43 -1.85 5.93 6.19
N ALA A 44 -0.82 5.10 6.39
CA ALA A 44 -1.02 3.66 6.58
C ALA A 44 -1.81 3.36 7.86
N CYS A 45 -1.54 4.06 8.96
CA CYS A 45 -2.24 3.86 10.23
C CYS A 45 -3.72 4.28 10.20
N GLU A 46 -4.07 5.36 9.47
CA GLU A 46 -5.46 5.81 9.33
C GLU A 46 -6.36 4.75 8.69
N ASP A 47 -5.78 3.96 7.79
CA ASP A 47 -6.47 2.92 7.02
C ASP A 47 -6.21 1.49 7.51
N ASP A 48 -5.51 1.31 8.64
CA ASP A 48 -5.06 0.01 9.17
C ASP A 48 -4.31 -0.83 8.13
N ARG A 49 -3.47 -0.18 7.31
CA ARG A 49 -2.66 -0.81 6.26
C ARG A 49 -1.29 -1.21 6.79
N GLU A 50 -0.83 -2.38 6.38
CA GLU A 50 0.56 -2.77 6.53
C GLU A 50 1.47 -1.95 5.61
N LEU A 51 2.72 -1.78 6.01
CA LEU A 51 3.78 -1.16 5.19
C LEU A 51 4.80 -2.21 4.79
N ILE A 52 5.01 -2.35 3.49
CA ILE A 52 5.95 -3.32 2.92
C ILE A 52 6.99 -2.56 2.09
N GLU A 53 8.25 -2.66 2.48
CA GLU A 53 9.34 -2.06 1.71
C GLU A 53 9.59 -2.89 0.44
N ILE A 54 9.63 -2.21 -0.71
CA ILE A 54 10.06 -2.78 -1.98
C ILE A 54 11.58 -2.81 -1.95
N THR A 55 12.13 -4.00 -2.01
CA THR A 55 13.56 -4.26 -2.07
C THR A 55 13.89 -4.96 -3.37
N HIS A 56 15.15 -4.91 -3.80
CA HIS A 56 15.61 -5.64 -4.98
C HIS A 56 15.32 -7.15 -4.89
N GLU A 57 15.22 -7.71 -3.67
CA GLU A 57 14.96 -9.14 -3.46
C GLU A 57 13.48 -9.51 -3.69
N ASN A 58 12.54 -8.65 -3.30
CA ASN A 58 11.11 -8.94 -3.39
C ASN A 58 10.42 -8.34 -4.63
N GLU A 59 11.05 -7.36 -5.29
CA GLU A 59 10.43 -6.58 -6.38
C GLU A 59 9.87 -7.48 -7.48
N SER A 60 10.63 -8.48 -7.92
CA SER A 60 10.19 -9.41 -8.98
C SER A 60 8.92 -10.17 -8.59
N GLN A 61 8.82 -10.59 -7.33
CA GLN A 61 7.65 -11.30 -6.81
C GLN A 61 6.45 -10.35 -6.68
N LEU A 62 6.67 -9.13 -6.19
CA LEU A 62 5.63 -8.10 -6.08
C LEU A 62 5.05 -7.72 -7.45
N ARG A 63 5.89 -7.68 -8.49
CA ARG A 63 5.44 -7.43 -9.86
C ARG A 63 4.55 -8.55 -10.38
N GLN A 64 4.92 -9.80 -10.10
CA GLN A 64 4.15 -10.97 -10.52
C GLN A 64 2.84 -11.10 -9.75
N SER A 65 2.76 -10.62 -8.51
CA SER A 65 1.55 -10.68 -7.68
C SER A 65 0.49 -9.63 -8.04
N GLY A 66 0.76 -8.74 -9.00
CA GLY A 66 -0.20 -7.72 -9.44
C GLY A 66 -0.38 -6.56 -8.47
N VAL A 67 0.59 -6.34 -7.56
CA VAL A 67 0.56 -5.22 -6.59
C VAL A 67 0.51 -3.86 -7.28
N PHE A 68 1.13 -3.74 -8.45
CA PHE A 68 1.17 -2.52 -9.27
C PHE A 68 -0.02 -2.40 -10.22
N THR A 69 -1.02 -3.29 -10.11
CA THR A 69 -2.23 -3.24 -10.91
C THR A 69 -3.35 -2.61 -10.09
N VAL A 70 -3.97 -1.57 -10.66
CA VAL A 70 -5.10 -0.86 -10.07
C VAL A 70 -6.20 -1.83 -9.71
N ASN A 71 -6.68 -1.76 -8.47
CA ASN A 71 -7.89 -2.46 -8.09
C ASN A 71 -9.10 -1.86 -8.79
N HIS A 72 -9.68 -2.61 -9.71
CA HIS A 72 -11.04 -2.40 -10.18
C HIS A 72 -12.02 -3.06 -9.20
N ASP A 73 -12.02 -2.60 -7.95
CA ASP A 73 -13.12 -2.90 -7.03
C ASP A 73 -14.15 -1.76 -7.17
N GLU A 74 -15.11 -1.93 -8.08
CA GLU A 74 -16.39 -1.19 -8.10
C GLU A 74 -17.35 -1.75 -7.04
#